data_AF-A0A9J7KWW9-F1
#
_entry.id   AF-A0A9J7KWW9-F1
#
_cell.length_a   1.000
_cell.length_b   1.000
_cell.length_c   1.000
_cell.angle_alpha   90.00
_cell.angle_beta   90.00
_cell.angle_gamma   90.00
#
_symmetry.space_group_name_H-M   'P 1'
#
loop_
_entity.id
_entity.type
_entity.pdbx_description
1 polymer ?
#
loop_
_entity_poly.entity_id
_entity_poly.type
_entity_poly.pdbx_seq_one_letter_code
_entity_poly.pdbx_strand_id
1 'polypeptide(L)'
;MAAGGLLPTVPKPGFFHLDLFIKDTKDVTPWYDDLKERMEREKGPMENAMTNLLSIFAFRIERGQGEARKLLEKLTEKDTSNLNAIANKQFIYGRLMRAKDEMACRDQLQGLLSDESDAAKARNARCFAEQAYALTFDIRDDSKDMVSKVARNVEDMDELGDALDNFAMALQLEDGFANPRIHAARGLSLQVAGEHEMAAESYKRAVENDNSTFTGNLAGVLRNLLELFRSDRREHYIAELAFWINEGYKRYRYPNIKQALQGCVFKFGGQMIQVCQYLIDHDKYVLAKICLDCFQRHNNLRYRSTAATMRSRLPEVDDERASGADDTSSTRSKSNVHVNLPMAVEKPRHGHEFQYDFFVSHSSKDADWVNYALLPALEGEYRFKGCVADRDFALGRYVPDNIVHSIKNSYKTLLILTPNFVTSEWCKYETNQALAESLESKRGCVIPIMLEKCNVPASIRIITYVDVSRDAIGSYDWLKLKKALEERPLND
;
A
#
# COMPACT_ATOMS: atom_id res chain seq x y z
N MET A 1 23.02 13.86 20.50
CA MET A 1 24.03 12.99 19.88
C MET A 1 23.46 11.59 19.80
N ALA A 2 23.13 11.13 18.60
CA ALA A 2 22.97 9.72 18.24
C ALA A 2 23.34 9.63 16.76
N ALA A 3 24.24 8.70 16.44
CA ALA A 3 25.06 8.71 15.24
C ALA A 3 24.24 8.40 13.98
N GLY A 4 24.12 9.38 13.08
CA GLY A 4 23.82 9.13 11.67
C GLY A 4 25.05 8.51 11.01
N GLY A 5 25.22 7.20 11.17
CA GLY A 5 26.11 6.43 10.32
C GLY A 5 25.48 6.33 8.94
N LEU A 6 26.17 6.79 7.90
CA LEU A 6 25.84 6.45 6.52
C LEU A 6 25.76 4.92 6.42
N LEU A 7 24.56 4.40 6.15
CA LEU A 7 24.36 2.97 5.99
C LEU A 7 25.14 2.48 4.76
N PRO A 8 25.74 1.29 4.80
CA PRO A 8 26.61 0.80 3.73
C PRO A 8 25.83 0.58 2.42
N THR A 9 26.30 1.17 1.33
CA THR A 9 25.70 1.08 -0.02
C THR A 9 26.02 -0.22 -0.76
N VAL A 10 27.00 -0.98 -0.25
CA VAL A 10 27.44 -2.25 -0.81
C VAL A 10 26.90 -3.39 0.06
N PRO A 11 26.11 -4.32 -0.50
CA PRO A 11 25.52 -5.41 0.25
C PRO A 11 26.58 -6.46 0.65
N LYS A 12 26.28 -7.23 1.70
CA LYS A 12 27.02 -8.45 2.07
C LYS A 12 26.24 -9.67 1.58
N PRO A 13 26.44 -10.15 0.34
CA PRO A 13 25.52 -11.11 -0.26
C PRO A 13 25.58 -12.52 0.33
N GLY A 14 24.48 -13.24 0.14
CA GLY A 14 24.29 -14.62 0.58
C GLY A 14 23.51 -14.70 1.88
N PHE A 15 23.07 -15.91 2.25
CA PHE A 15 22.21 -16.14 3.42
C PHE A 15 22.81 -17.09 4.45
N PHE A 16 23.99 -17.64 4.17
CA PHE A 16 24.68 -18.56 5.08
C PHE A 16 25.17 -17.91 6.39
N HIS A 17 25.12 -16.58 6.47
CA HIS A 17 25.45 -15.80 7.66
C HIS A 17 24.20 -15.35 8.44
N LEU A 18 23.01 -15.40 7.84
CA LEU A 18 21.79 -15.12 8.57
C LEU A 18 21.63 -16.22 9.63
N ASP A 19 21.40 -15.80 10.86
CA ASP A 19 21.04 -16.66 12.00
C ASP A 19 19.61 -17.19 11.84
N LEU A 20 19.21 -17.52 10.60
CA LEU A 20 18.01 -18.28 10.34
C LEU A 20 18.05 -19.45 11.33
N PHE A 21 17.09 -19.61 12.24
CA PHE A 21 17.11 -20.53 13.42
C PHE A 21 17.46 -22.00 13.07
N ILE A 22 17.60 -22.28 11.78
CA ILE A 22 18.26 -23.38 11.11
C ILE A 22 19.65 -23.78 11.65
N LYS A 23 20.43 -22.90 12.31
CA LYS A 23 21.76 -23.30 12.83
C LYS A 23 21.69 -24.49 13.79
N ASP A 24 20.63 -24.57 14.59
CA ASP A 24 20.40 -25.64 15.57
C ASP A 24 19.28 -26.61 15.17
N THR A 25 18.59 -26.34 14.06
CA THR A 25 17.50 -27.18 13.58
C THR A 25 18.04 -28.35 12.74
N LYS A 26 17.80 -29.57 13.20
CA LYS A 26 18.27 -30.79 12.51
C LYS A 26 17.45 -31.15 11.27
N ASP A 27 16.20 -30.71 11.19
CA ASP A 27 15.31 -31.01 10.06
C ASP A 27 14.62 -29.75 9.54
N VAL A 28 15.00 -29.36 8.31
CA VAL A 28 14.45 -28.19 7.59
C VAL A 28 13.43 -28.58 6.53
N THR A 29 13.10 -29.87 6.42
CA THR A 29 12.22 -30.40 5.38
C THR A 29 10.83 -29.74 5.37
N PRO A 30 10.18 -29.47 6.52
CA PRO A 30 8.88 -28.78 6.53
C PRO A 30 8.92 -27.39 5.88
N TRP A 31 9.98 -26.62 6.15
CA TRP A 31 10.16 -25.29 5.57
C TRP A 31 10.51 -25.34 4.09
N TYR A 32 11.31 -26.33 3.68
CA TYR A 32 11.59 -26.58 2.27
C TYR A 32 10.29 -26.88 1.50
N ASP A 33 9.45 -27.78 2.01
CA ASP A 33 8.20 -28.18 1.35
C ASP A 33 7.19 -27.02 1.29
N ASP A 34 7.00 -26.26 2.37
CA ASP A 34 6.13 -25.08 2.37
C ASP A 34 6.59 -24.02 1.36
N LEU A 35 7.88 -23.67 1.39
CA LEU A 35 8.44 -22.68 0.49
C LEU A 35 8.36 -23.14 -0.98
N LYS A 36 8.52 -24.44 -1.23
CA LYS A 36 8.37 -25.02 -2.56
C LYS A 36 6.93 -24.96 -3.06
N GLU A 37 5.95 -25.33 -2.23
CA GLU A 37 4.52 -25.22 -2.57
C GLU A 37 4.12 -23.74 -2.78
N ARG A 38 4.70 -22.83 -2.00
CA ARG A 38 4.50 -21.39 -2.18
C ARG A 38 5.07 -20.90 -3.50
N MET A 39 6.29 -21.31 -3.87
CA MET A 39 6.92 -20.94 -5.14
C MET A 39 6.14 -21.46 -6.36
N GLU A 40 5.45 -22.60 -6.24
CA GLU A 40 4.56 -23.11 -7.29
C GLU A 40 3.30 -22.24 -7.48
N ARG A 41 2.78 -21.66 -6.39
CA ARG A 41 1.58 -20.81 -6.36
C ARG A 41 1.87 -19.34 -6.67
N GLU A 42 3.02 -18.84 -6.20
CA GLU A 42 3.44 -17.44 -6.28
C GLU A 42 4.57 -17.31 -7.33
N LYS A 43 4.19 -16.99 -8.58
CA LYS A 43 5.15 -16.54 -9.60
C LYS A 43 5.24 -15.02 -9.54
N GLY A 44 6.44 -14.44 -9.59
CA GLY A 44 6.57 -12.99 -9.56
C GLY A 44 7.87 -12.48 -8.92
N PRO A 45 7.84 -11.28 -8.30
CA PRO A 45 9.06 -10.56 -7.97
C PRO A 45 9.94 -11.23 -6.89
N MET A 46 9.39 -12.15 -6.08
CA MET A 46 10.13 -12.86 -5.03
C MET A 46 10.72 -14.19 -5.49
N GLU A 47 10.56 -14.59 -6.76
CA GLU A 47 11.03 -15.89 -7.26
C GLU A 47 12.53 -16.10 -6.96
N ASN A 48 13.34 -15.06 -7.12
CA ASN A 48 14.78 -15.12 -6.82
C ASN A 48 15.05 -15.32 -5.32
N ALA A 49 14.38 -14.55 -4.45
CA ALA A 49 14.52 -14.66 -2.99
C ALA A 49 14.12 -16.06 -2.51
N MET A 50 12.97 -16.56 -2.98
CA MET A 50 12.49 -17.91 -2.65
C MET A 50 13.45 -18.99 -3.17
N THR A 51 13.93 -18.88 -4.40
CA THR A 51 14.90 -19.85 -4.96
C THR A 51 16.20 -19.87 -4.17
N ASN A 52 16.70 -18.69 -3.79
CA ASN A 52 17.88 -18.56 -2.95
C ASN A 52 17.68 -19.23 -1.59
N LEU A 53 16.58 -18.97 -0.90
CA LEU A 53 16.29 -19.56 0.40
C LEU A 53 16.06 -21.08 0.31
N LEU A 54 15.32 -21.54 -0.71
CA LEU A 54 15.08 -22.94 -0.99
C LEU A 54 16.39 -23.71 -1.23
N SER A 55 17.37 -23.08 -1.88
CA SER A 55 18.69 -23.69 -2.07
C SER A 55 19.45 -23.90 -0.75
N ILE A 56 19.29 -23.01 0.23
CA ILE A 56 19.90 -23.14 1.55
C ILE A 56 19.23 -24.26 2.35
N PHE A 57 17.90 -24.35 2.31
CA PHE A 57 17.19 -25.48 2.92
C PHE A 57 17.59 -26.80 2.28
N ALA A 58 17.58 -26.89 0.94
CA ALA A 58 18.01 -28.08 0.21
C ALA A 58 19.44 -28.50 0.59
N PHE A 59 20.35 -27.55 0.79
CA PHE A 59 21.73 -27.85 1.16
C PHE A 59 21.84 -28.52 2.55
N ARG A 60 20.90 -28.23 3.46
CA ARG A 60 20.88 -28.80 4.81
C ARG A 60 20.11 -30.11 4.93
N ILE A 61 19.25 -30.44 3.96
CA ILE A 61 18.60 -31.75 3.86
C ILE A 61 19.66 -32.81 3.48
N GLU A 62 19.58 -33.98 4.10
CA GLU A 62 20.47 -35.10 3.79
C GLU A 62 20.38 -35.45 2.28
N ARG A 63 21.51 -35.53 1.59
CA ARG A 63 21.62 -35.75 0.13
C ARG A 63 20.98 -34.65 -0.74
N GLY A 64 20.58 -33.52 -0.17
CA GLY A 64 19.99 -32.40 -0.91
C GLY A 64 21.00 -31.46 -1.59
N GLN A 65 22.32 -31.66 -1.42
CA GLN A 65 23.35 -30.77 -1.99
C GLN A 65 23.29 -30.68 -3.52
N GLY A 66 22.91 -31.77 -4.20
CA GLY A 66 22.74 -31.80 -5.65
C GLY A 66 21.58 -30.92 -6.12
N GLU A 67 20.49 -30.86 -5.34
CA GLU A 67 19.32 -30.03 -5.64
C GLU A 67 19.61 -28.56 -5.36
N ALA A 68 20.24 -28.25 -4.22
CA ALA A 68 20.68 -26.90 -3.88
C ALA A 68 21.53 -26.27 -5.00
N ARG A 69 22.47 -27.07 -5.54
CA ARG A 69 23.31 -26.66 -6.66
C ARG A 69 22.49 -26.38 -7.92
N LYS A 70 21.57 -27.27 -8.31
CA LYS A 70 20.73 -27.09 -9.51
C LYS A 70 19.88 -25.83 -9.44
N LEU A 71 19.27 -25.56 -8.28
CA LEU A 71 18.47 -24.36 -8.05
C LEU A 71 19.29 -23.09 -8.31
N LEU A 72 20.49 -23.02 -7.74
CA LEU A 72 21.36 -21.86 -7.89
C LEU A 72 21.97 -21.75 -9.29
N GLU A 73 22.34 -22.87 -9.93
CA GLU A 73 22.82 -22.89 -11.32
C GLU A 73 21.77 -22.28 -12.24
N LYS A 74 20.52 -22.77 -12.18
CA LYS A 74 19.40 -22.25 -12.95
C LYS A 74 19.12 -20.76 -12.67
N LEU A 75 19.22 -20.33 -11.40
CA LEU A 75 19.03 -18.93 -11.05
C LEU A 75 20.14 -18.05 -11.66
N THR A 76 21.40 -18.48 -11.57
CA THR A 76 22.53 -17.73 -12.15
C THR A 76 22.60 -17.79 -13.67
N GLU A 77 21.99 -18.78 -14.32
CA GLU A 77 21.78 -18.81 -15.78
C GLU A 77 20.77 -17.75 -16.22
N LYS A 78 19.70 -17.57 -15.43
CA LYS A 78 18.67 -16.55 -15.68
C LYS A 78 19.15 -15.14 -15.34
N ASP A 79 19.95 -15.01 -14.29
CA ASP A 79 20.49 -13.74 -13.79
C ASP A 79 21.93 -13.91 -13.30
N THR A 80 22.87 -13.62 -14.20
CA THR A 80 24.32 -13.71 -13.95
C THR A 80 24.83 -12.68 -12.95
N SER A 81 24.00 -11.72 -12.56
CA SER A 81 24.33 -10.63 -11.62
C SER A 81 23.72 -10.83 -10.23
N ASN A 82 23.06 -11.96 -9.96
CA ASN A 82 22.42 -12.22 -8.67
C ASN A 82 23.47 -12.48 -7.58
N LEU A 83 23.82 -11.43 -6.83
CA LEU A 83 24.86 -11.46 -5.80
C LEU A 83 24.61 -12.55 -4.76
N ASN A 84 23.38 -12.66 -4.26
CA ASN A 84 23.02 -13.67 -3.26
C ASN A 84 23.17 -15.10 -3.78
N ALA A 85 22.74 -15.37 -5.01
CA ALA A 85 22.87 -16.69 -5.62
C ALA A 85 24.34 -17.08 -5.80
N ILE A 86 25.18 -16.15 -6.27
CA ILE A 86 26.61 -16.40 -6.46
C ILE A 86 27.31 -16.63 -5.12
N ALA A 87 26.97 -15.86 -4.08
CA ALA A 87 27.49 -16.03 -2.73
C ALA A 87 27.09 -17.39 -2.13
N ASN A 88 25.83 -17.81 -2.31
CA ASN A 88 25.38 -19.13 -1.91
C ASN A 88 26.10 -20.24 -2.68
N LYS A 89 26.31 -20.09 -3.99
CA LYS A 89 27.09 -21.06 -4.81
C LYS A 89 28.52 -21.18 -4.31
N GLN A 90 29.18 -20.05 -4.05
CA GLN A 90 30.53 -20.02 -3.51
C GLN A 90 30.61 -20.85 -2.22
N PHE A 91 29.72 -20.59 -1.26
CA PHE A 91 29.68 -21.34 0.00
C PHE A 91 29.48 -22.84 -0.21
N ILE A 92 28.51 -23.24 -1.04
CA ILE A 92 28.21 -24.66 -1.31
C ILE A 92 29.38 -25.35 -2.02
N TYR A 93 30.00 -24.71 -3.02
CA TYR A 93 31.15 -25.29 -3.71
C TYR A 93 32.36 -25.48 -2.79
N GLY A 94 32.61 -24.55 -1.86
CA GLY A 94 33.64 -24.73 -0.83
C GLY A 94 33.38 -25.93 0.06
N ARG A 95 32.12 -26.13 0.49
CA ARG A 95 31.72 -27.32 1.29
C ARG A 95 31.82 -28.64 0.52
N LEU A 96 31.63 -28.60 -0.79
CA LEU A 96 31.76 -29.75 -1.68
C LEU A 96 33.20 -29.97 -2.19
N MET A 97 34.19 -29.23 -1.66
CA MET A 97 35.60 -29.31 -2.05
C MET A 97 35.83 -29.04 -3.55
N ARG A 98 34.98 -28.23 -4.18
CA ARG A 98 35.08 -27.81 -5.58
C ARG A 98 35.83 -26.48 -5.70
N ALA A 99 37.12 -26.50 -5.38
CA ALA A 99 37.93 -25.28 -5.26
C ALA A 99 37.93 -24.37 -6.49
N LYS A 100 37.93 -24.96 -7.70
CA LYS A 100 37.90 -24.18 -8.96
C LYS A 100 36.60 -23.40 -9.13
N ASP A 101 35.46 -24.02 -8.81
CA ASP A 101 34.14 -23.41 -8.95
C ASP A 101 33.88 -22.38 -7.85
N GLU A 102 34.36 -22.64 -6.63
CA GLU A 102 34.34 -21.67 -5.53
C GLU A 102 35.12 -20.40 -5.91
N MET A 103 36.34 -20.55 -6.43
CA MET A 103 37.18 -19.44 -6.85
C MET A 103 36.51 -18.60 -7.96
N ALA A 104 35.93 -19.25 -8.96
CA ALA A 104 35.18 -18.56 -10.01
C ALA A 104 34.02 -17.72 -9.46
N CYS A 105 33.27 -18.24 -8.48
CA CYS A 105 32.19 -17.49 -7.84
C CYS A 105 32.74 -16.30 -7.03
N ARG A 106 33.88 -16.47 -6.35
CA ARG A 106 34.55 -15.41 -5.59
C ARG A 106 34.99 -14.26 -6.49
N ASP A 107 35.65 -14.57 -7.60
CA ASP A 107 36.13 -13.57 -8.56
C ASP A 107 34.95 -12.81 -9.19
N GLN A 108 33.87 -13.53 -9.52
CA GLN A 108 32.64 -12.93 -10.05
C GLN A 108 31.99 -11.98 -9.03
N LEU A 109 31.90 -12.37 -7.75
CA LEU A 109 31.39 -11.51 -6.69
C LEU A 109 32.25 -10.27 -6.50
N GLN A 110 33.56 -10.41 -6.49
CA GLN A 110 34.47 -9.28 -6.36
C GLN A 110 34.29 -8.29 -7.52
N GLY A 111 34.18 -8.78 -8.75
CA GLY A 111 33.93 -7.94 -9.93
C GLY A 111 32.59 -7.20 -9.82
N LEU A 112 31.52 -7.90 -9.45
CA LEU A 112 30.19 -7.28 -9.31
C LEU A 112 30.13 -6.30 -8.13
N LEU A 113 30.72 -6.61 -6.97
CA LEU A 113 30.69 -5.71 -5.80
C LEU A 113 31.55 -4.46 -5.99
N SER A 114 32.49 -4.48 -6.95
CA SER A 114 33.32 -3.32 -7.30
C SER A 114 32.70 -2.44 -8.40
N ASP A 115 31.57 -2.84 -8.98
CA ASP A 115 30.85 -2.08 -10.01
C ASP A 115 29.95 -1.03 -9.36
N GLU A 116 30.15 0.23 -9.72
CA GLU A 116 29.42 1.41 -9.21
C GLU A 116 28.45 2.02 -10.25
N SER A 117 28.19 1.33 -11.36
CA SER A 117 27.27 1.80 -12.39
C SER A 117 25.82 1.94 -11.89
N ASP A 118 24.96 2.62 -12.65
CA ASP A 118 23.53 2.67 -12.29
C ASP A 118 22.87 1.28 -12.32
N ALA A 119 23.38 0.36 -13.16
CA ALA A 119 22.97 -1.04 -13.15
C ALA A 119 23.38 -1.76 -11.85
N ALA A 120 24.49 -1.33 -11.23
CA ALA A 120 24.92 -1.84 -9.93
C ALA A 120 23.95 -1.48 -8.80
N LYS A 121 23.38 -0.26 -8.84
CA LYS A 121 22.39 0.18 -7.84
C LYS A 121 21.17 -0.73 -7.82
N ALA A 122 20.62 -1.03 -9.00
CA ALA A 122 19.48 -1.94 -9.14
C ALA A 122 19.80 -3.36 -8.64
N ARG A 123 20.98 -3.87 -8.99
CA ARG A 123 21.47 -5.17 -8.51
C ARG A 123 21.62 -5.20 -6.98
N ASN A 124 22.19 -4.16 -6.39
CA ASN A 124 22.42 -4.06 -4.94
C ASN A 124 21.09 -3.90 -4.19
N ALA A 125 20.17 -3.08 -4.69
CA ALA A 125 18.83 -2.93 -4.13
C ALA A 125 18.07 -4.26 -4.12
N ARG A 126 18.12 -5.02 -5.22
CA ARG A 126 17.58 -6.38 -5.27
C ARG A 126 18.24 -7.30 -4.25
N CYS A 127 19.56 -7.24 -4.09
CA CYS A 127 20.28 -8.04 -3.10
C CYS A 127 19.72 -7.79 -1.69
N PHE A 128 19.58 -6.53 -1.29
CA PHE A 128 18.98 -6.16 0.00
C PHE A 128 17.52 -6.60 0.12
N ALA A 129 16.70 -6.43 -0.93
CA ALA A 129 15.30 -6.87 -0.89
C ALA A 129 15.15 -8.40 -0.74
N GLU A 130 16.01 -9.18 -1.40
CA GLU A 130 16.06 -10.63 -1.23
C GLU A 130 16.53 -11.01 0.19
N GLN A 131 17.48 -10.27 0.76
CA GLN A 131 17.94 -10.43 2.16
C GLN A 131 16.84 -10.13 3.17
N ALA A 132 16.13 -9.01 3.00
CA ALA A 132 14.99 -8.64 3.81
C ALA A 132 13.88 -9.69 3.77
N TYR A 133 13.58 -10.23 2.58
CA TYR A 133 12.59 -11.30 2.45
C TYR A 133 12.98 -12.54 3.26
N ALA A 134 14.24 -12.96 3.21
CA ALA A 134 14.70 -14.13 3.96
C ALA A 134 14.63 -13.91 5.48
N LEU A 135 14.97 -12.73 5.97
CA LEU A 135 14.81 -12.38 7.39
C LEU A 135 13.35 -12.51 7.83
N THR A 136 12.40 -12.01 7.03
CA THR A 136 10.97 -12.13 7.39
C THR A 136 10.37 -13.51 7.22
N PHE A 137 11.06 -14.43 6.54
CA PHE A 137 10.62 -15.81 6.46
C PHE A 137 10.69 -16.50 7.83
N ASP A 138 11.59 -16.07 8.71
CA ASP A 138 11.83 -16.67 10.03
C ASP A 138 10.75 -16.31 11.07
N ILE A 139 10.10 -15.16 10.90
CA ILE A 139 9.02 -14.64 11.76
C ILE A 139 7.74 -15.55 11.73
N ARG A 140 7.67 -16.51 10.79
CA ARG A 140 6.44 -17.27 10.50
C ARG A 140 6.31 -18.53 11.37
N ASP A 141 5.94 -18.37 12.63
CA ASP A 141 5.62 -19.51 13.51
C ASP A 141 4.12 -19.84 13.57
N ASP A 142 3.73 -20.98 12.97
CA ASP A 142 2.41 -21.61 13.14
C ASP A 142 2.33 -22.56 14.36
N SER A 143 3.31 -22.55 15.28
CA SER A 143 3.27 -23.42 16.47
C SER A 143 2.22 -22.98 17.49
N LYS A 144 1.37 -23.92 17.90
CA LYS A 144 0.24 -23.74 18.83
C LYS A 144 0.64 -23.61 20.30
N ASP A 145 1.81 -23.07 20.64
CA ASP A 145 2.26 -22.94 22.03
C ASP A 145 2.33 -21.47 22.47
N MET A 146 1.48 -21.09 23.44
CA MET A 146 1.41 -19.71 23.95
C MET A 146 2.60 -19.33 24.85
N VAL A 147 3.31 -20.29 25.43
CA VAL A 147 4.48 -20.03 26.29
C VAL A 147 5.70 -19.65 25.45
N SER A 148 5.82 -20.21 24.25
CA SER A 148 6.84 -19.87 23.25
C SER A 148 6.72 -18.45 22.67
N LYS A 149 5.56 -17.78 22.78
CA LYS A 149 5.31 -16.46 22.17
C LYS A 149 5.95 -15.28 22.90
N VAL A 150 6.10 -15.35 24.23
CA VAL A 150 6.55 -14.19 25.02
C VAL A 150 8.08 -14.04 24.99
N ALA A 151 8.82 -15.15 24.88
CA ALA A 151 10.28 -15.11 24.74
C ALA A 151 10.75 -14.76 23.32
N ARG A 152 10.00 -15.16 22.29
CA ARG A 152 10.35 -14.92 20.86
C ARG A 152 9.92 -13.56 20.31
N ASN A 153 8.89 -12.92 20.88
CA ASN A 153 8.44 -11.59 20.46
C ASN A 153 9.52 -10.50 20.47
N VAL A 154 10.62 -10.68 21.21
CA VAL A 154 11.75 -9.73 21.20
C VAL A 154 12.70 -10.00 20.04
N GLU A 155 13.03 -11.28 19.79
CA GLU A 155 13.88 -11.70 18.67
C GLU A 155 13.19 -11.49 17.31
N ASP A 156 11.90 -11.80 17.20
CA ASP A 156 11.09 -11.61 15.98
C ASP A 156 10.96 -10.12 15.59
N MET A 157 10.96 -9.21 16.57
CA MET A 157 10.89 -7.76 16.35
C MET A 157 12.25 -7.17 15.92
N ASP A 158 13.35 -7.74 16.41
CA ASP A 158 14.70 -7.37 15.97
C ASP A 158 14.94 -7.84 14.52
N GLU A 159 14.50 -9.05 14.16
CA GLU A 159 14.58 -9.56 12.78
C GLU A 159 13.69 -8.81 11.79
N LEU A 160 12.49 -8.41 12.23
CA LEU A 160 11.62 -7.51 11.45
C LEU A 160 12.29 -6.14 11.26
N GLY A 161 12.96 -5.63 12.29
CA GLY A 161 13.77 -4.41 12.24
C GLY A 161 14.86 -4.50 11.18
N ASP A 162 15.67 -5.56 11.22
CA ASP A 162 16.75 -5.81 10.25
C ASP A 162 16.21 -5.97 8.82
N ALA A 163 15.04 -6.61 8.65
CA ALA A 163 14.40 -6.72 7.35
C ALA A 163 13.92 -5.36 6.83
N LEU A 164 13.35 -4.52 7.70
CA LEU A 164 12.91 -3.17 7.34
C LEU A 164 14.07 -2.25 7.01
N ASP A 165 15.18 -2.37 7.71
CA ASP A 165 16.41 -1.65 7.40
C ASP A 165 16.95 -2.07 6.02
N ASN A 166 16.97 -3.37 5.70
CA ASN A 166 17.35 -3.84 4.37
C ASN A 166 16.39 -3.36 3.27
N PHE A 167 15.08 -3.31 3.53
CA PHE A 167 14.15 -2.68 2.57
C PHE A 167 14.38 -1.18 2.44
N ALA A 168 14.68 -0.47 3.52
CA ALA A 168 15.05 0.93 3.48
C ALA A 168 16.32 1.15 2.63
N MET A 169 17.33 0.26 2.75
CA MET A 169 18.52 0.28 1.90
C MET A 169 18.18 0.08 0.43
N ALA A 170 17.34 -0.91 0.13
CA ALA A 170 16.89 -1.17 -1.23
C ALA A 170 16.17 0.06 -1.83
N LEU A 171 15.32 0.73 -1.04
CA LEU A 171 14.57 1.91 -1.48
C LEU A 171 15.45 3.16 -1.64
N GLN A 172 16.56 3.28 -0.90
CA GLN A 172 17.50 4.40 -0.98
C GLN A 172 18.44 4.34 -2.19
N LEU A 173 18.76 3.14 -2.70
CA LEU A 173 19.79 2.95 -3.73
C LEU A 173 19.29 3.17 -5.16
N GLU A 174 18.03 2.86 -5.44
CA GLU A 174 17.39 3.20 -6.71
C GLU A 174 16.60 4.52 -6.56
N ASP A 175 16.01 5.00 -7.66
CA ASP A 175 14.67 5.62 -7.59
C ASP A 175 13.66 4.58 -7.03
N GLY A 176 13.95 3.96 -5.89
CA GLY A 176 13.30 2.76 -5.36
C GLY A 176 11.85 3.01 -4.98
N PHE A 177 11.48 4.29 -4.87
CA PHE A 177 10.09 4.72 -4.85
C PHE A 177 9.29 4.21 -6.06
N ALA A 178 9.92 4.05 -7.23
CA ALA A 178 9.31 3.63 -8.48
C ALA A 178 9.47 2.14 -8.81
N ASN A 179 10.21 1.35 -8.03
CA ASN A 179 10.37 -0.09 -8.30
C ASN A 179 9.25 -0.91 -7.63
N PRO A 180 8.21 -1.36 -8.36
CA PRO A 180 7.07 -2.06 -7.77
C PRO A 180 7.45 -3.40 -7.14
N ARG A 181 8.60 -3.99 -7.53
CA ARG A 181 9.05 -5.29 -7.01
C ARG A 181 9.54 -5.21 -5.58
N ILE A 182 10.26 -4.14 -5.23
CA ILE A 182 10.80 -3.92 -3.88
C ILE A 182 9.63 -3.63 -2.92
N HIS A 183 8.69 -2.78 -3.33
CA HIS A 183 7.48 -2.51 -2.56
C HIS A 183 6.60 -3.75 -2.36
N ALA A 184 6.46 -4.59 -3.38
CA ALA A 184 5.76 -5.88 -3.26
C ALA A 184 6.46 -6.84 -2.30
N ALA A 185 7.80 -6.85 -2.28
CA ALA A 185 8.61 -7.65 -1.35
C ALA A 185 8.36 -7.23 0.08
N ARG A 186 8.46 -5.93 0.32
CA ARG A 186 8.24 -5.31 1.62
C ARG A 186 6.81 -5.56 2.11
N GLY A 187 5.82 -5.37 1.24
CA GLY A 187 4.42 -5.64 1.55
C GLY A 187 4.15 -7.09 1.94
N LEU A 188 4.76 -8.05 1.23
CA LEU A 188 4.63 -9.47 1.54
C LEU A 188 5.25 -9.83 2.89
N SER A 189 6.41 -9.25 3.17
CA SER A 189 7.19 -9.47 4.39
C SER A 189 6.44 -8.93 5.60
N LEU A 190 5.97 -7.68 5.53
CA LEU A 190 5.11 -7.05 6.54
C LEU A 190 3.80 -7.79 6.75
N GLN A 191 3.18 -8.29 5.68
CA GLN A 191 1.95 -9.08 5.78
C GLN A 191 2.17 -10.38 6.55
N VAL A 192 3.32 -11.05 6.37
CA VAL A 192 3.69 -12.26 7.12
C VAL A 192 3.91 -11.95 8.59
N ALA A 193 4.51 -10.80 8.90
CA ALA A 193 4.72 -10.31 10.26
C ALA A 193 3.43 -9.78 10.94
N GLY A 194 2.29 -9.75 10.25
CA GLY A 194 1.02 -9.24 10.80
C GLY A 194 0.86 -7.72 10.78
N GLU A 195 1.83 -6.99 10.23
CA GLU A 195 1.82 -5.52 10.11
C GLU A 195 0.97 -5.07 8.91
N HIS A 196 -0.33 -5.34 8.97
CA HIS A 196 -1.25 -5.21 7.83
C HIS A 196 -1.38 -3.80 7.28
N GLU A 197 -1.25 -2.76 8.11
CA GLU A 197 -1.33 -1.35 7.66
C GLU A 197 -0.11 -0.98 6.81
N MET A 198 1.10 -1.25 7.32
CA MET A 198 2.34 -1.01 6.59
C MET A 198 2.45 -1.91 5.34
N ALA A 199 1.93 -3.14 5.43
CA ALA A 199 1.86 -4.06 4.30
C ALA A 199 0.94 -3.53 3.20
N ALA A 200 -0.25 -3.05 3.56
CA ALA A 200 -1.18 -2.44 2.62
C ALA A 200 -0.51 -1.26 1.91
N GLU A 201 0.07 -0.31 2.64
CA GLU A 201 0.76 0.85 2.07
C GLU A 201 1.89 0.45 1.10
N SER A 202 2.71 -0.53 1.48
CA SER A 202 3.76 -1.04 0.59
C SER A 202 3.17 -1.63 -0.70
N TYR A 203 2.08 -2.40 -0.62
CA TYR A 203 1.41 -2.88 -1.82
C TYR A 203 0.75 -1.77 -2.64
N LYS A 204 0.21 -0.71 -2.03
CA LYS A 204 -0.35 0.45 -2.74
C LYS A 204 0.72 1.10 -3.61
N ARG A 205 1.91 1.35 -3.05
CA ARG A 205 3.08 1.85 -3.78
C ARG A 205 3.52 0.92 -4.91
N ALA A 206 3.43 -0.39 -4.69
CA ALA A 206 3.69 -1.36 -5.74
C ALA A 206 2.67 -1.22 -6.88
N VAL A 207 1.38 -1.18 -6.58
CA VAL A 207 0.31 -1.05 -7.58
C VAL A 207 0.42 0.25 -8.36
N GLU A 208 0.76 1.37 -7.70
CA GLU A 208 0.95 2.70 -8.30
C GLU A 208 1.99 2.72 -9.42
N ASN A 209 3.08 1.96 -9.25
CA ASN A 209 4.22 1.94 -10.16
C ASN A 209 4.28 0.67 -11.04
N ASP A 210 3.32 -0.24 -10.89
CA ASP A 210 3.28 -1.49 -11.64
C ASP A 210 2.69 -1.29 -13.04
N ASN A 211 3.55 -1.32 -14.06
CA ASN A 211 3.15 -1.32 -15.47
C ASN A 211 2.76 -2.71 -15.98
N SER A 212 2.86 -3.76 -15.15
CA SER A 212 2.58 -5.14 -15.57
C SER A 212 1.11 -5.51 -15.37
N THR A 213 0.71 -6.63 -15.96
CA THR A 213 -0.60 -7.27 -15.73
C THR A 213 -0.67 -8.02 -14.40
N PHE A 214 0.32 -7.86 -13.52
CA PHE A 214 0.45 -8.61 -12.29
C PHE A 214 -0.57 -8.14 -11.24
N THR A 215 -1.59 -8.96 -11.02
CA THR A 215 -2.71 -8.67 -10.10
C THR A 215 -2.39 -9.00 -8.64
N GLY A 216 -1.23 -9.61 -8.38
CA GLY A 216 -0.81 -10.03 -7.05
C GLY A 216 -0.63 -8.85 -6.08
N ASN A 217 -0.15 -7.71 -6.57
CA ASN A 217 0.02 -6.50 -5.77
C ASN A 217 -1.33 -5.91 -5.34
N LEU A 218 -2.28 -5.79 -6.27
CA LEU A 218 -3.66 -5.38 -5.96
C LEU A 218 -4.31 -6.34 -4.96
N ALA A 219 -4.17 -7.65 -5.18
CA ALA A 219 -4.68 -8.63 -4.23
C ALA A 219 -4.01 -8.49 -2.85
N GLY A 220 -2.74 -8.08 -2.80
CA GLY A 220 -2.02 -7.70 -1.58
C GLY A 220 -2.67 -6.53 -0.85
N VAL A 221 -2.97 -5.43 -1.55
CA VAL A 221 -3.71 -4.28 -0.99
C VAL A 221 -5.05 -4.75 -0.40
N LEU A 222 -5.87 -5.41 -1.23
CA LEU A 222 -7.22 -5.81 -0.84
C LEU A 222 -7.22 -6.76 0.35
N ARG A 223 -6.33 -7.76 0.38
CA ARG A 223 -6.25 -8.72 1.50
C ARG A 223 -5.89 -8.04 2.82
N ASN A 224 -4.93 -7.12 2.83
CA ASN A 224 -4.51 -6.44 4.05
C ASN A 224 -5.58 -5.45 4.55
N LEU A 225 -6.22 -4.71 3.64
CA LEU A 225 -7.36 -3.85 4.01
C LEU A 225 -8.56 -4.67 4.55
N LEU A 226 -8.85 -5.84 3.96
CA LEU A 226 -9.89 -6.75 4.47
C LEU A 226 -9.54 -7.32 5.85
N GLU A 227 -8.26 -7.49 6.14
CA GLU A 227 -7.74 -7.96 7.42
C GLU A 227 -7.84 -6.89 8.52
N LEU A 228 -7.47 -5.66 8.19
CA LEU A 228 -7.68 -4.50 9.06
C LEU A 228 -9.18 -4.28 9.31
N PHE A 229 -10.01 -4.35 8.27
CA PHE A 229 -11.45 -4.25 8.41
C PHE A 229 -12.04 -5.37 9.26
N ARG A 230 -11.51 -6.59 9.17
CA ARG A 230 -11.93 -7.71 10.03
C ARG A 230 -11.68 -7.42 11.51
N SER A 231 -10.55 -6.78 11.81
CA SER A 231 -10.08 -6.55 13.17
C SER A 231 -10.74 -5.33 13.81
N ASP A 232 -10.85 -4.23 13.08
CA ASP A 232 -11.24 -2.92 13.59
C ASP A 232 -12.68 -2.53 13.19
N ARG A 233 -13.21 -3.12 12.11
CA ARG A 233 -14.55 -2.86 11.56
C ARG A 233 -14.86 -1.39 11.23
N ARG A 234 -13.86 -0.50 11.18
CA ARG A 234 -14.02 0.86 10.67
C ARG A 234 -14.31 0.80 9.16
N GLU A 235 -15.45 1.34 8.74
CA GLU A 235 -15.90 1.25 7.35
C GLU A 235 -15.08 2.10 6.36
N HIS A 236 -14.13 2.95 6.81
CA HIS A 236 -13.20 3.61 5.89
C HIS A 236 -12.40 2.59 5.07
N TYR A 237 -12.10 1.42 5.64
CA TYR A 237 -11.48 0.32 4.89
C TYR A 237 -12.38 -0.21 3.77
N ILE A 238 -13.71 -0.16 3.92
CA ILE A 238 -14.65 -0.54 2.84
C ILE A 238 -14.60 0.48 1.70
N ALA A 239 -14.60 1.77 2.02
CA ALA A 239 -14.46 2.84 1.03
C ALA A 239 -13.11 2.76 0.30
N GLU A 240 -12.03 2.50 1.03
CA GLU A 240 -10.70 2.33 0.46
C GLU A 240 -10.60 1.05 -0.38
N LEU A 241 -11.19 -0.06 0.07
CA LEU A 241 -11.32 -1.28 -0.73
C LEU A 241 -12.06 -1.00 -2.05
N ALA A 242 -13.18 -0.28 -2.00
CA ALA A 242 -13.91 0.12 -3.20
C ALA A 242 -13.07 0.99 -4.14
N PHE A 243 -12.27 1.91 -3.60
CA PHE A 243 -11.31 2.72 -4.36
C PHE A 243 -10.28 1.84 -5.07
N TRP A 244 -9.60 0.94 -4.36
CA TRP A 244 -8.58 0.07 -4.97
C TRP A 244 -9.14 -0.95 -5.96
N ILE A 245 -10.38 -1.42 -5.76
CA ILE A 245 -11.09 -2.24 -6.76
C ILE A 245 -11.31 -1.43 -8.05
N ASN A 246 -11.73 -0.17 -7.93
CA ASN A 246 -11.90 0.71 -9.07
C ASN A 246 -10.57 1.02 -9.78
N GLU A 247 -9.51 1.32 -9.04
CA GLU A 247 -8.17 1.54 -9.62
C GLU A 247 -7.65 0.28 -10.32
N GLY A 248 -7.86 -0.88 -9.71
CA GLY A 248 -7.63 -2.18 -10.33
C GLY A 248 -8.41 -2.35 -11.63
N TYR A 249 -9.67 -1.91 -11.70
CA TYR A 249 -10.52 -2.07 -12.88
C TYR A 249 -10.09 -1.15 -14.02
N LYS A 250 -9.62 0.05 -13.68
CA LYS A 250 -9.06 1.00 -14.65
C LYS A 250 -7.77 0.47 -15.26
N ARG A 251 -6.87 -0.09 -14.44
CA ARG A 251 -5.54 -0.56 -14.85
C ARG A 251 -5.54 -1.94 -15.49
N TYR A 252 -6.22 -2.91 -14.90
CA TYR A 252 -6.15 -4.30 -15.33
C TYR A 252 -7.33 -4.66 -16.23
N ARG A 253 -7.03 -5.22 -17.42
CA ARG A 253 -8.06 -5.78 -18.31
C ARG A 253 -8.75 -6.98 -17.65
N TYR A 254 -10.00 -7.23 -18.02
CA TYR A 254 -10.64 -8.52 -17.75
C TYR A 254 -9.91 -9.63 -18.53
N PRO A 255 -9.63 -10.82 -17.97
CA PRO A 255 -10.09 -11.38 -16.69
C PRO A 255 -9.17 -11.14 -15.48
N ASN A 256 -8.10 -10.34 -15.60
CA ASN A 256 -7.04 -10.23 -14.60
C ASN A 256 -7.55 -9.67 -13.26
N ILE A 257 -8.35 -8.60 -13.26
CA ILE A 257 -8.96 -8.06 -12.03
C ILE A 257 -9.82 -9.11 -11.31
N LYS A 258 -10.58 -9.93 -12.06
CA LYS A 258 -11.43 -10.97 -11.49
C LYS A 258 -10.60 -11.97 -10.69
N GLN A 259 -9.39 -12.30 -11.15
CA GLN A 259 -8.48 -13.20 -10.44
C GLN A 259 -8.02 -12.61 -9.08
N ALA A 260 -7.70 -11.31 -9.00
CA ALA A 260 -7.36 -10.66 -7.73
C ALA A 260 -8.53 -10.70 -6.73
N LEU A 261 -9.75 -10.45 -7.23
CA LEU A 261 -10.95 -10.42 -6.41
C LEU A 261 -11.35 -11.81 -5.90
N GLN A 262 -11.18 -12.86 -6.72
CA GLN A 262 -11.56 -14.23 -6.37
C GLN A 262 -10.89 -14.72 -5.08
N GLY A 263 -9.58 -14.48 -4.92
CA GLY A 263 -8.87 -14.86 -3.70
C GLY A 263 -9.40 -14.12 -2.46
N CYS A 264 -9.75 -12.84 -2.61
CA CYS A 264 -10.33 -12.04 -1.55
C CYS A 264 -11.74 -12.51 -1.19
N VAL A 265 -12.59 -12.78 -2.18
CA VAL A 265 -13.95 -13.31 -1.98
C VAL A 265 -13.93 -14.67 -1.31
N PHE A 266 -13.02 -15.56 -1.69
CA PHE A 266 -12.90 -16.88 -1.10
C PHE A 266 -12.54 -16.84 0.39
N LYS A 267 -11.59 -15.97 0.79
CA LYS A 267 -11.13 -15.87 2.18
C LYS A 267 -11.99 -14.95 3.04
N PHE A 268 -12.54 -13.88 2.48
CA PHE A 268 -13.20 -12.78 3.19
C PHE A 268 -14.64 -12.55 2.71
N GLY A 269 -15.38 -13.62 2.41
CA GLY A 269 -16.71 -13.53 1.79
C GLY A 269 -17.67 -12.58 2.53
N GLY A 270 -17.68 -12.58 3.87
CA GLY A 270 -18.55 -11.68 4.66
C GLY A 270 -18.21 -10.20 4.51
N GLN A 271 -16.92 -9.85 4.51
CA GLN A 271 -16.44 -8.49 4.28
C GLN A 271 -16.69 -8.07 2.84
N MET A 272 -16.42 -8.96 1.87
CA MET A 272 -16.63 -8.66 0.45
C MET A 272 -18.11 -8.45 0.11
N ILE A 273 -19.06 -9.07 0.81
CA ILE A 273 -20.50 -8.73 0.66
C ILE A 273 -20.76 -7.28 1.10
N GLN A 274 -20.13 -6.80 2.17
CA GLN A 274 -20.27 -5.41 2.61
C GLN A 274 -19.64 -4.44 1.60
N VAL A 275 -18.48 -4.79 1.03
CA VAL A 275 -17.87 -4.02 -0.07
C VAL A 275 -18.79 -3.96 -1.29
N CYS A 276 -19.42 -5.08 -1.66
CA CYS A 276 -20.42 -5.10 -2.73
C CYS A 276 -21.61 -4.20 -2.41
N GLN A 277 -22.13 -4.23 -1.17
CA GLN A 277 -23.23 -3.36 -0.76
C GLN A 277 -22.84 -1.88 -0.87
N TYR A 278 -21.67 -1.51 -0.36
CA TYR A 278 -21.13 -0.15 -0.48
C TYR A 278 -21.03 0.31 -1.94
N LEU A 279 -20.52 -0.54 -2.84
CA LEU A 279 -20.45 -0.23 -4.27
C LEU A 279 -21.84 -0.01 -4.87
N ILE A 280 -22.86 -0.76 -4.43
CA ILE A 280 -24.24 -0.59 -4.89
C ILE A 280 -24.83 0.72 -4.39
N ASP A 281 -24.63 1.03 -3.10
CA ASP A 281 -25.16 2.25 -2.47
C ASP A 281 -24.58 3.53 -3.07
N HIS A 282 -23.41 3.44 -3.73
CA HIS A 282 -22.74 4.55 -4.43
C HIS A 282 -22.79 4.41 -5.96
N ASP A 283 -23.79 3.71 -6.49
CA ASP A 283 -24.06 3.55 -7.93
C ASP A 283 -22.89 2.97 -8.76
N LYS A 284 -21.96 2.24 -8.15
CA LYS A 284 -20.82 1.55 -8.81
C LYS A 284 -21.22 0.17 -9.30
N TYR A 285 -22.30 0.08 -10.05
CA TYR A 285 -22.93 -1.18 -10.44
C TYR A 285 -22.02 -2.12 -11.23
N VAL A 286 -21.19 -1.60 -12.15
CA VAL A 286 -20.24 -2.43 -12.92
C VAL A 286 -19.25 -3.14 -12.00
N LEU A 287 -18.65 -2.41 -11.06
CA LEU A 287 -17.70 -2.97 -10.08
C LEU A 287 -18.39 -3.96 -9.13
N ALA A 288 -19.60 -3.62 -8.66
CA ALA A 288 -20.41 -4.50 -7.83
C ALA A 288 -20.72 -5.81 -8.57
N LYS A 289 -21.10 -5.77 -9.85
CA LYS A 289 -21.35 -6.96 -10.67
C LYS A 289 -20.10 -7.86 -10.74
N ILE A 290 -18.93 -7.29 -11.05
CA ILE A 290 -17.67 -8.03 -11.14
C ILE A 290 -17.34 -8.73 -9.81
N CYS A 291 -17.50 -8.02 -8.68
CA CYS A 291 -17.26 -8.57 -7.35
C CYS A 291 -18.26 -9.68 -7.00
N LEU A 292 -19.55 -9.46 -7.27
CA LEU A 292 -20.62 -10.43 -7.01
C LEU A 292 -20.47 -11.70 -7.87
N ASP A 293 -20.03 -11.58 -9.12
CA ASP A 293 -19.78 -12.73 -10.00
C ASP A 293 -18.64 -13.62 -9.48
N CYS A 294 -17.73 -13.09 -8.67
CA CYS A 294 -16.69 -13.90 -8.00
C CYS A 294 -17.27 -14.86 -6.95
N PHE A 295 -18.48 -14.60 -6.43
CA PHE A 295 -19.13 -15.48 -5.45
C PHE A 295 -19.74 -16.74 -6.06
N GLN A 296 -19.93 -16.85 -7.38
CA GLN A 296 -20.63 -17.98 -8.00
C GLN A 296 -20.06 -19.36 -7.60
N ARG A 297 -18.74 -19.44 -7.38
CA ARG A 297 -18.02 -20.66 -6.98
C ARG A 297 -17.64 -20.69 -5.49
N HIS A 298 -18.23 -19.83 -4.65
CA HIS A 298 -17.89 -19.75 -3.23
C HIS A 298 -18.42 -20.96 -2.45
N ASN A 299 -17.61 -21.53 -1.55
CA ASN A 299 -17.98 -22.74 -0.80
C ASN A 299 -19.18 -22.52 0.15
N ASN A 300 -19.26 -21.35 0.80
CA ASN A 300 -20.38 -20.99 1.66
C ASN A 300 -21.64 -20.66 0.83
N LEU A 301 -22.68 -21.49 0.96
CA LEU A 301 -23.96 -21.32 0.26
C LEU A 301 -24.65 -19.99 0.59
N ARG A 302 -24.56 -19.51 1.85
CA ARG A 302 -25.19 -18.25 2.27
C ARG A 302 -24.64 -17.08 1.47
N TYR A 303 -23.32 -16.99 1.34
CA TYR A 303 -22.69 -15.90 0.57
C TYR A 303 -23.04 -15.99 -0.92
N ARG A 304 -23.13 -17.20 -1.49
CA ARG A 304 -23.60 -17.40 -2.87
C ARG A 304 -25.02 -16.88 -3.06
N SER A 305 -25.94 -17.29 -2.20
CA SER A 305 -27.35 -16.88 -2.30
C SER A 305 -27.50 -15.37 -2.12
N THR A 306 -26.84 -14.78 -1.12
CA THR A 306 -26.87 -13.33 -0.89
C THR A 306 -26.30 -12.57 -2.09
N ALA A 307 -25.13 -12.97 -2.60
CA ALA A 307 -24.53 -12.32 -3.76
C ALA A 307 -25.42 -12.43 -5.01
N ALA A 308 -26.04 -13.59 -5.24
CA ALA A 308 -26.95 -13.80 -6.36
C ALA A 308 -28.20 -12.89 -6.27
N THR A 309 -28.77 -12.74 -5.07
CA THR A 309 -29.91 -11.83 -4.84
C THR A 309 -29.52 -10.36 -5.04
N MET A 310 -28.33 -9.95 -4.58
CA MET A 310 -27.84 -8.59 -4.84
C MET A 310 -27.65 -8.36 -6.33
N ARG A 311 -27.01 -9.32 -7.03
CA ARG A 311 -26.69 -9.25 -8.46
C ARG A 311 -27.94 -9.17 -9.34
N SER A 312 -29.03 -9.85 -8.97
CA SER A 312 -30.30 -9.84 -9.73
C SER A 312 -31.09 -8.55 -9.61
N ARG A 313 -30.78 -7.70 -8.61
CA ARG A 313 -31.43 -6.40 -8.41
C ARG A 313 -30.72 -5.27 -9.14
N LEU A 314 -29.53 -5.52 -9.69
CA LEU A 314 -28.74 -4.49 -10.38
C LEU A 314 -29.26 -4.25 -11.80
N PRO A 315 -29.25 -2.99 -12.26
CA PRO A 315 -29.65 -2.66 -13.63
C PRO A 315 -28.69 -3.31 -14.63
N GLU A 316 -29.17 -3.60 -15.84
CA GLU A 316 -28.26 -3.96 -16.93
C GLU A 316 -27.46 -2.73 -17.35
N VAL A 317 -26.15 -2.90 -17.44
CA VAL A 317 -25.19 -1.83 -17.75
C VAL A 317 -24.21 -2.45 -18.73
N ASP A 318 -24.06 -1.85 -19.90
CA ASP A 318 -23.14 -2.30 -20.93
C ASP A 318 -21.69 -2.06 -20.47
N ASP A 319 -20.91 -3.13 -20.37
CA ASP A 319 -19.47 -3.07 -20.08
C ASP A 319 -18.70 -3.06 -21.40
N GLU A 320 -18.40 -1.86 -21.92
CA GLU A 320 -17.61 -1.67 -23.15
C GLU A 320 -16.22 -2.34 -23.09
N ARG A 321 -15.71 -2.69 -21.89
CA ARG A 321 -14.42 -3.38 -21.70
C ARG A 321 -14.55 -4.91 -21.61
N ALA A 322 -15.75 -5.46 -21.45
CA ALA A 322 -15.95 -6.91 -21.33
C ALA A 322 -16.09 -7.63 -22.68
N SER A 323 -16.36 -6.91 -23.77
CA SER A 323 -16.42 -7.47 -25.12
C SER A 323 -15.02 -7.66 -25.70
N GLY A 324 -14.41 -8.82 -25.44
CA GLY A 324 -13.13 -9.21 -26.03
C GLY A 324 -13.24 -9.48 -27.53
N ALA A 325 -13.23 -8.42 -28.34
CA ALA A 325 -12.97 -8.50 -29.78
C ALA A 325 -11.63 -7.80 -30.09
N ASP A 326 -10.70 -8.56 -30.68
CA ASP A 326 -9.52 -8.02 -31.34
C ASP A 326 -9.96 -7.04 -32.42
N ASP A 327 -9.48 -5.80 -32.37
CA ASP A 327 -9.50 -4.95 -33.56
C ASP A 327 -8.15 -4.24 -33.72
N THR A 328 -7.34 -4.84 -34.58
CA THR A 328 -6.18 -4.21 -35.18
C THR A 328 -6.64 -3.19 -36.22
N SER A 329 -6.30 -1.93 -35.96
CA SER A 329 -6.40 -0.75 -36.85
C SER A 329 -7.78 -0.09 -36.99
N SER A 330 -7.95 1.06 -36.34
CA SER A 330 -8.17 2.32 -37.07
C SER A 330 -8.09 3.54 -36.13
N THR A 331 -7.40 4.56 -36.60
CA THR A 331 -7.42 5.93 -36.09
C THR A 331 -8.81 6.55 -36.25
N ARG A 332 -9.52 6.86 -35.17
CA ARG A 332 -10.02 8.22 -34.82
C ARG A 332 -10.99 8.22 -33.64
N SER A 333 -10.96 9.37 -32.96
CA SER A 333 -11.95 9.91 -32.01
C SER A 333 -11.89 9.36 -30.59
N LYS A 334 -11.03 9.98 -29.76
CA LYS A 334 -11.11 9.92 -28.30
C LYS A 334 -12.47 10.48 -27.87
N SER A 335 -13.41 9.61 -27.47
CA SER A 335 -14.56 9.98 -26.65
C SER A 335 -14.13 9.91 -25.18
N ASN A 336 -14.29 11.04 -24.49
CA ASN A 336 -14.01 11.18 -23.06
C ASN A 336 -15.00 10.35 -22.25
N VAL A 337 -14.55 9.24 -21.68
CA VAL A 337 -15.26 8.53 -20.60
C VAL A 337 -14.80 9.16 -19.28
N HIS A 338 -15.71 9.88 -18.62
CA HIS A 338 -15.45 10.60 -17.38
C HIS A 338 -15.08 9.63 -16.24
N VAL A 339 -13.81 9.70 -15.86
CA VAL A 339 -13.25 9.08 -14.65
C VAL A 339 -13.44 10.07 -13.50
N ASN A 340 -14.25 9.74 -12.49
CA ASN A 340 -14.24 10.49 -11.22
C ASN A 340 -13.07 9.95 -10.35
N LEU A 341 -11.85 10.41 -10.64
CA LEU A 341 -10.89 10.81 -9.60
C LEU A 341 -11.46 12.06 -8.90
N PRO A 342 -10.83 12.63 -7.84
CA PRO A 342 -11.02 14.05 -7.55
C PRO A 342 -10.79 14.80 -8.85
N MET A 343 -11.89 15.16 -9.53
CA MET A 343 -11.82 16.03 -10.68
C MET A 343 -11.21 17.30 -10.10
N ALA A 344 -10.07 17.73 -10.64
CA ALA A 344 -9.63 19.09 -10.42
C ALA A 344 -10.79 19.98 -10.86
N VAL A 345 -11.60 20.41 -9.90
CA VAL A 345 -12.68 21.35 -10.15
C VAL A 345 -11.95 22.59 -10.63
N GLU A 346 -12.02 22.90 -11.93
CA GLU A 346 -11.11 23.90 -12.50
C GLU A 346 -11.39 25.28 -11.90
N LYS A 347 -12.65 25.56 -11.56
CA LYS A 347 -13.12 26.85 -11.05
C LYS A 347 -13.84 26.70 -9.70
N PRO A 348 -13.42 27.45 -8.67
CA PRO A 348 -14.12 27.48 -7.40
C PRO A 348 -15.51 28.10 -7.54
N ARG A 349 -16.42 27.74 -6.63
CA ARG A 349 -17.80 28.25 -6.62
C ARG A 349 -17.91 29.65 -6.02
N HIS A 350 -17.01 30.01 -5.10
CA HIS A 350 -17.09 31.27 -4.33
C HIS A 350 -16.48 32.51 -5.01
N GLY A 351 -16.76 32.70 -6.30
CA GLY A 351 -16.36 33.89 -7.07
C GLY A 351 -14.90 33.89 -7.52
N HIS A 352 -14.53 34.87 -8.35
CA HIS A 352 -13.18 34.99 -8.92
C HIS A 352 -12.09 35.43 -7.91
N GLU A 353 -12.47 35.71 -6.66
CA GLU A 353 -11.57 36.24 -5.62
C GLU A 353 -10.73 35.15 -4.93
N PHE A 354 -11.25 33.91 -4.88
CA PHE A 354 -10.55 32.78 -4.26
C PHE A 354 -10.12 31.78 -5.33
N GLN A 355 -8.98 31.13 -5.12
CA GLN A 355 -8.50 30.06 -6.00
C GLN A 355 -9.11 28.71 -5.65
N TYR A 356 -9.58 28.55 -4.41
CA TYR A 356 -10.16 27.34 -3.84
C TYR A 356 -11.41 27.65 -3.00
N ASP A 357 -12.36 26.72 -2.96
CA ASP A 357 -13.52 26.79 -2.07
C ASP A 357 -13.14 26.43 -0.63
N PHE A 358 -12.17 25.54 -0.44
CA PHE A 358 -11.68 25.19 0.88
C PHE A 358 -10.22 24.74 0.89
N PHE A 359 -9.53 24.99 1.99
CA PHE A 359 -8.25 24.37 2.33
C PHE A 359 -8.47 23.33 3.45
N VAL A 360 -7.82 22.17 3.38
CA VAL A 360 -7.92 21.13 4.42
C VAL A 360 -6.63 21.05 5.24
N SER A 361 -6.73 21.40 6.52
CA SER A 361 -5.69 21.15 7.52
C SER A 361 -6.02 19.84 8.23
N HIS A 362 -5.10 18.87 8.15
CA HIS A 362 -5.25 17.54 8.74
C HIS A 362 -3.87 16.98 9.14
N SER A 363 -3.85 15.99 10.04
CA SER A 363 -2.62 15.23 10.30
C SER A 363 -2.33 14.32 9.10
N SER A 364 -1.07 14.09 8.77
CA SER A 364 -0.69 13.11 7.73
C SER A 364 -1.20 11.68 8.04
N LYS A 365 -1.46 11.37 9.31
CA LYS A 365 -2.08 10.09 9.74
C LYS A 365 -3.57 9.98 9.42
N ASP A 366 -4.22 11.11 9.15
CA ASP A 366 -5.65 11.18 8.83
C ASP A 366 -5.88 11.38 7.32
N ALA A 367 -4.81 11.29 6.51
CA ALA A 367 -4.84 11.55 5.07
C ALA A 367 -5.78 10.61 4.31
N ASP A 368 -5.88 9.34 4.73
CA ASP A 368 -6.77 8.38 4.09
C ASP A 368 -8.24 8.80 4.21
N TRP A 369 -8.69 9.27 5.38
CA TRP A 369 -10.07 9.75 5.52
C TRP A 369 -10.31 11.01 4.68
N VAL A 370 -9.34 11.92 4.62
CA VAL A 370 -9.44 13.11 3.77
C VAL A 370 -9.54 12.72 2.30
N ASN A 371 -8.64 11.86 1.82
CA ASN A 371 -8.54 11.47 0.41
C ASN A 371 -9.68 10.57 -0.07
N TYR A 372 -10.21 9.71 0.81
CA TYR A 372 -11.16 8.66 0.43
C TYR A 372 -12.58 8.86 0.97
N ALA A 373 -12.81 9.81 1.89
CA ALA A 373 -14.16 10.17 2.35
C ALA A 373 -14.49 11.65 2.08
N LEU A 374 -13.66 12.59 2.58
CA LEU A 374 -13.96 14.02 2.50
C LEU A 374 -13.90 14.58 1.07
N LEU A 375 -12.77 14.39 0.39
CA LEU A 375 -12.56 14.94 -0.95
C LEU A 375 -13.51 14.32 -1.99
N PRO A 376 -13.80 13.00 -1.99
CA PRO A 376 -14.79 12.43 -2.90
C PRO A 376 -16.18 13.05 -2.73
N ALA A 377 -16.62 13.31 -1.50
CA ALA A 377 -17.89 13.98 -1.25
C ALA A 377 -17.85 15.45 -1.72
N LEU A 378 -16.84 16.23 -1.31
CA LEU A 378 -16.81 17.66 -1.58
C LEU A 378 -16.45 18.01 -3.04
N GLU A 379 -15.41 17.39 -3.60
CA GLU A 379 -14.93 17.67 -4.97
C GLU A 379 -15.68 16.85 -6.02
N GLY A 380 -16.06 15.61 -5.70
CA GLY A 380 -16.78 14.71 -6.59
C GLY A 380 -18.27 15.03 -6.68
N GLU A 381 -18.99 14.91 -5.56
CA GLU A 381 -20.45 15.08 -5.53
C GLU A 381 -20.86 16.56 -5.55
N TYR A 382 -20.28 17.37 -4.67
CA TYR A 382 -20.69 18.78 -4.51
C TYR A 382 -19.91 19.78 -5.36
N ARG A 383 -18.89 19.31 -6.11
CA ARG A 383 -18.10 20.09 -7.06
C ARG A 383 -17.46 21.34 -6.43
N PHE A 384 -17.03 21.27 -5.19
CA PHE A 384 -16.16 22.28 -4.58
C PHE A 384 -14.71 22.04 -4.98
N LYS A 385 -13.94 23.11 -5.14
CA LYS A 385 -12.51 23.03 -5.41
C LYS A 385 -11.71 23.06 -4.11
N GLY A 386 -11.10 21.95 -3.73
CA GLY A 386 -10.28 21.84 -2.53
C GLY A 386 -8.81 22.19 -2.77
N CYS A 387 -8.12 22.57 -1.69
CA CYS A 387 -6.67 22.64 -1.59
C CYS A 387 -6.20 21.72 -0.46
N VAL A 388 -5.29 20.80 -0.76
CA VAL A 388 -4.65 19.90 0.21
C VAL A 388 -3.14 19.95 0.05
N ALA A 389 -2.42 20.00 1.17
CA ALA A 389 -0.98 20.23 1.21
C ALA A 389 -0.19 19.30 0.28
N ASP A 390 -0.44 17.99 0.37
CA ASP A 390 0.31 16.96 -0.40
C ASP A 390 0.09 17.03 -1.92
N ARG A 391 -1.00 17.67 -2.37
CA ARG A 391 -1.39 17.76 -3.78
C ARG A 391 -1.08 19.13 -4.38
N ASP A 392 -1.37 20.20 -3.64
CA ASP A 392 -1.55 21.54 -4.21
C ASP A 392 -0.44 22.54 -3.80
N PHE A 393 0.46 22.17 -2.90
CA PHE A 393 1.57 23.06 -2.52
C PHE A 393 2.55 23.26 -3.67
N ALA A 394 2.98 24.52 -3.86
CA ALA A 394 3.96 24.84 -4.87
C ALA A 394 5.33 24.28 -4.48
N LEU A 395 5.89 23.42 -5.34
CA LEU A 395 7.22 22.86 -5.17
C LEU A 395 8.28 23.98 -5.13
N GLY A 396 9.26 23.86 -4.22
CA GLY A 396 10.33 24.84 -4.06
C GLY A 396 9.96 26.09 -3.26
N ARG A 397 8.70 26.26 -2.85
CA ARG A 397 8.28 27.30 -1.89
C ARG A 397 8.40 26.79 -0.46
N TYR A 398 8.72 27.68 0.48
CA TYR A 398 8.75 27.33 1.91
C TYR A 398 7.37 26.86 2.37
N VAL A 399 7.33 25.78 3.16
CA VAL A 399 6.08 25.17 3.65
C VAL A 399 5.19 26.17 4.40
N PRO A 400 5.71 27.01 5.33
CA PRO A 400 4.89 28.04 5.97
C PRO A 400 4.24 29.03 4.98
N ASP A 401 4.95 29.40 3.91
CA ASP A 401 4.41 30.30 2.87
C ASP A 401 3.33 29.62 2.05
N ASN A 402 3.49 28.33 1.74
CA ASN A 402 2.45 27.54 1.07
C ASN A 402 1.19 27.47 1.94
N ILE A 403 1.32 27.19 3.23
CA ILE A 403 0.21 27.16 4.18
C ILE A 403 -0.55 28.51 4.19
N VAL A 404 0.16 29.62 4.40
CA VAL A 404 -0.45 30.95 4.46
C VAL A 404 -1.11 31.30 3.11
N HIS A 405 -0.46 30.94 2.00
CA HIS A 405 -1.01 31.15 0.68
C HIS A 405 -2.31 30.35 0.46
N SER A 406 -2.32 29.06 0.80
CA SER A 406 -3.50 28.20 0.66
C SER A 406 -4.66 28.68 1.52
N ILE A 407 -4.41 29.09 2.76
CA ILE A 407 -5.42 29.65 3.66
C ILE A 407 -6.02 30.94 3.07
N LYS A 408 -5.19 31.88 2.63
CA LYS A 408 -5.64 33.17 2.08
C LYS A 408 -6.40 33.04 0.76
N ASN A 409 -6.02 32.08 -0.07
CA ASN A 409 -6.65 31.84 -1.37
C ASN A 409 -7.81 30.84 -1.31
N SER A 410 -8.20 30.42 -0.10
CA SER A 410 -9.35 29.54 0.10
C SER A 410 -10.51 30.29 0.75
N TYR A 411 -11.74 29.98 0.32
CA TYR A 411 -12.92 30.61 0.89
C TYR A 411 -13.15 30.19 2.35
N LYS A 412 -13.01 28.89 2.65
CA LYS A 412 -13.02 28.32 4.01
C LYS A 412 -11.75 27.51 4.29
N THR A 413 -11.44 27.28 5.56
CA THR A 413 -10.41 26.36 6.03
C THR A 413 -11.06 25.30 6.91
N LEU A 414 -10.94 24.04 6.53
CA LEU A 414 -11.45 22.88 7.25
C LEU A 414 -10.36 22.35 8.19
N LEU A 415 -10.68 22.18 9.47
CA LEU A 415 -9.75 21.58 10.46
C LEU A 415 -10.24 20.19 10.84
N ILE A 416 -9.47 19.14 10.52
CA ILE A 416 -9.86 17.76 10.81
C ILE A 416 -9.37 17.38 12.21
N LEU A 417 -10.26 17.44 13.20
CA LEU A 417 -9.92 17.23 14.60
C LEU A 417 -9.88 15.73 14.94
N THR A 418 -8.68 15.28 15.32
CA THR A 418 -8.35 13.94 15.83
C THR A 418 -7.30 14.09 16.96
N PRO A 419 -7.03 13.04 17.74
CA PRO A 419 -5.87 13.02 18.64
C PRO A 419 -4.54 13.32 17.91
N ASN A 420 -4.37 12.82 16.68
CA ASN A 420 -3.19 13.08 15.87
C ASN A 420 -3.07 14.57 15.49
N PHE A 421 -4.19 15.18 15.07
CA PHE A 421 -4.24 16.60 14.70
C PHE A 421 -3.82 17.51 15.85
N VAL A 422 -4.39 17.32 17.04
CA VAL A 422 -4.14 18.23 18.18
C VAL A 422 -2.71 18.14 18.72
N THR A 423 -2.01 17.03 18.44
CA THR A 423 -0.60 16.84 18.83
C THR A 423 0.39 17.33 17.77
N SER A 424 -0.04 17.54 16.52
CA SER A 424 0.82 17.94 15.41
C SER A 424 1.20 19.42 15.48
N GLU A 425 2.51 19.73 15.49
CA GLU A 425 3.02 21.10 15.46
C GLU A 425 2.63 21.85 14.18
N TRP A 426 2.61 21.15 13.03
CA TRP A 426 2.16 21.73 11.77
C TRP A 426 0.67 22.09 11.82
N CYS A 427 -0.18 21.19 12.33
CA CYS A 427 -1.62 21.46 12.46
C CYS A 427 -1.90 22.61 13.43
N LYS A 428 -1.12 22.76 14.50
CA LYS A 428 -1.19 23.92 15.40
C LYS A 428 -0.84 25.22 14.69
N TYR A 429 0.24 25.22 13.90
CA TYR A 429 0.63 26.37 13.09
C TYR A 429 -0.47 26.74 12.08
N GLU A 430 -0.94 25.78 11.28
CA GLU A 430 -2.04 25.96 10.31
C GLU A 430 -3.31 26.51 10.98
N THR A 431 -3.68 25.95 12.13
CA THR A 431 -4.83 26.41 12.93
C THR A 431 -4.66 27.87 13.35
N ASN A 432 -3.50 28.26 13.87
CA ASN A 432 -3.24 29.63 14.30
C ASN A 432 -3.31 30.61 13.13
N GLN A 433 -2.76 30.23 11.97
CA GLN A 433 -2.83 31.03 10.75
C GLN A 433 -4.27 31.16 10.23
N ALA A 434 -5.05 30.08 10.25
CA ALA A 434 -6.44 30.08 9.80
C ALA A 434 -7.34 30.93 10.72
N LEU A 435 -7.13 30.86 12.03
CA LEU A 435 -7.82 31.70 13.01
C LEU A 435 -7.46 33.17 12.84
N ALA A 436 -6.17 33.49 12.64
CA ALA A 436 -5.73 34.86 12.37
C ALA A 436 -6.39 35.44 11.11
N GLU A 437 -6.36 34.70 10.00
CA GLU A 437 -7.03 35.10 8.74
C GLU A 437 -8.55 35.26 8.92
N SER A 438 -9.20 34.39 9.69
CA SER A 438 -10.64 34.49 9.96
C SER A 438 -10.99 35.75 10.76
N LEU A 439 -10.13 36.17 11.69
CA LEU A 439 -10.29 37.39 12.47
C LEU A 439 -10.02 38.64 11.63
N GLU A 440 -8.92 38.64 10.86
CA GLU A 440 -8.52 39.75 9.99
C GLU A 440 -9.56 40.02 8.91
N SER A 441 -10.03 38.98 8.23
CA SER A 441 -11.01 39.11 7.14
C SER A 441 -12.45 39.26 7.62
N LYS A 442 -12.74 39.00 8.91
CA LYS A 442 -14.09 39.00 9.51
C LYS A 442 -15.10 38.08 8.79
N ARG A 443 -14.63 37.02 8.14
CA ARG A 443 -15.48 36.13 7.31
C ARG A 443 -15.97 34.87 8.02
N GLY A 444 -15.48 34.57 9.23
CA GLY A 444 -15.76 33.28 9.87
C GLY A 444 -15.39 32.11 8.95
N CYS A 445 -14.12 32.05 8.52
CA CYS A 445 -13.70 31.13 7.47
C CYS A 445 -13.21 29.78 7.99
N VAL A 446 -13.17 29.54 9.30
CA VAL A 446 -12.73 28.27 9.89
C VAL A 446 -13.91 27.36 10.21
N ILE A 447 -13.90 26.13 9.71
CA ILE A 447 -14.90 25.10 10.01
C ILE A 447 -14.18 23.88 10.59
N PRO A 448 -14.26 23.64 11.92
CA PRO A 448 -13.71 22.44 12.51
C PRO A 448 -14.65 21.24 12.29
N ILE A 449 -14.05 20.07 12.05
CA ILE A 449 -14.74 18.80 11.84
C ILE A 449 -14.15 17.80 12.84
N MET A 450 -14.96 17.37 13.82
CA MET A 450 -14.53 16.35 14.79
C MET A 450 -14.69 14.98 14.17
N LEU A 451 -13.57 14.43 13.71
CA LEU A 451 -13.49 13.07 13.16
C LEU A 451 -13.34 12.04 14.28
N GLU A 452 -12.50 12.32 15.27
CA GLU A 452 -12.30 11.47 16.44
C GLU A 452 -12.29 12.33 17.72
N LYS A 453 -12.92 11.84 18.79
CA LYS A 453 -12.96 12.54 20.07
C LYS A 453 -11.55 12.85 20.56
N CYS A 454 -11.24 14.13 20.67
CA CYS A 454 -9.95 14.63 21.12
C CYS A 454 -10.10 15.81 22.09
N ASN A 455 -9.01 16.17 22.76
CA ASN A 455 -8.98 17.35 23.62
C ASN A 455 -8.85 18.62 22.76
N VAL A 456 -9.99 19.14 22.31
CA VAL A 456 -10.04 20.32 21.42
C VAL A 456 -9.32 21.52 22.06
N PRO A 457 -8.36 22.14 21.35
CA PRO A 457 -7.66 23.33 21.83
C PRO A 457 -8.61 24.48 22.20
N ALA A 458 -8.28 25.24 23.24
CA ALA A 458 -9.13 26.33 23.73
C ALA A 458 -9.45 27.38 22.65
N SER A 459 -8.52 27.62 21.73
CA SER A 459 -8.69 28.52 20.57
C SER A 459 -9.78 28.07 19.59
N ILE A 460 -10.08 26.77 19.53
CA ILE A 460 -11.09 26.19 18.64
C ILE A 460 -12.42 25.95 19.38
N ARG A 461 -12.41 25.79 20.71
CA ARG A 461 -13.62 25.50 21.53
C ARG A 461 -14.74 26.54 21.41
N ILE A 462 -14.41 27.77 21.02
CA ILE A 462 -15.36 28.85 20.79
C ILE A 462 -16.04 28.77 19.40
N ILE A 463 -15.59 27.86 18.53
CA ILE A 463 -16.12 27.64 17.18
C ILE A 463 -16.92 26.34 17.18
N THR A 464 -18.17 26.42 16.70
CA THR A 464 -19.00 25.23 16.52
C THR A 464 -18.37 24.30 15.48
N TYR A 465 -18.24 23.02 15.81
CA TYR A 465 -17.70 22.01 14.91
C TYR A 465 -18.79 21.07 14.40
N VAL A 466 -18.55 20.50 13.22
CA VAL A 466 -19.35 19.37 12.74
C VAL A 466 -18.83 18.12 13.44
N ASP A 467 -19.65 17.51 14.30
CA ASP A 467 -19.29 16.26 14.98
C ASP A 467 -19.69 15.06 14.12
N VAL A 468 -18.71 14.49 13.41
CA VAL A 468 -18.88 13.24 12.66
C VAL A 468 -18.35 12.04 13.41
N SER A 469 -17.84 12.22 14.64
CA SER A 469 -17.27 11.13 15.47
C SER A 469 -18.32 10.16 16.00
N ARG A 470 -19.61 10.50 15.85
CA ARG A 470 -20.76 9.69 16.29
C ARG A 470 -21.61 9.17 15.13
N ASP A 471 -21.34 9.63 13.92
CA ASP A 471 -22.09 9.20 12.73
C ASP A 471 -21.66 7.77 12.37
N ALA A 472 -22.61 6.95 11.92
CA ALA A 472 -22.24 5.71 11.25
C ALA A 472 -21.49 6.08 9.96
N ILE A 473 -20.47 5.31 9.59
CA ILE A 473 -19.59 5.71 8.50
C ILE A 473 -20.38 5.71 7.17
N GLY A 474 -20.16 6.71 6.31
CA GLY A 474 -20.97 6.93 5.11
C GLY A 474 -22.34 7.60 5.35
N SER A 475 -22.75 7.79 6.61
CA SER A 475 -23.94 8.60 6.97
C SER A 475 -23.60 10.02 7.39
N TYR A 476 -22.36 10.46 7.15
CA TYR A 476 -21.91 11.81 7.46
C TYR A 476 -22.88 12.83 6.86
N ASP A 477 -23.27 13.81 7.66
CA ASP A 477 -24.12 14.91 7.19
C ASP A 477 -23.31 15.88 6.31
N TRP A 478 -22.89 15.39 5.14
CA TRP A 478 -22.20 16.19 4.13
C TRP A 478 -23.06 17.34 3.63
N LEU A 479 -24.38 17.23 3.76
CA LEU A 479 -25.31 18.30 3.43
C LEU A 479 -25.15 19.49 4.39
N LYS A 480 -24.94 19.23 5.69
CA LYS A 480 -24.62 20.28 6.67
C LYS A 480 -23.26 20.92 6.39
N LEU A 481 -22.24 20.13 6.03
CA LEU A 481 -20.93 20.67 5.65
C LEU A 481 -21.00 21.49 4.35
N LYS A 482 -21.75 21.01 3.35
CA LYS A 482 -22.04 21.75 2.11
C LYS A 482 -22.69 23.09 2.40
N LYS A 483 -23.72 23.12 3.25
CA LYS A 483 -24.40 24.38 3.64
C LYS A 483 -23.41 25.35 4.29
N ALA A 484 -22.58 24.87 5.22
CA ALA A 484 -21.56 25.69 5.87
C ALA A 484 -20.50 26.22 4.88
N LEU A 485 -20.17 25.45 3.84
CA LEU A 485 -19.28 25.90 2.77
C LEU A 485 -19.95 26.94 1.86
N GLU A 486 -21.26 26.84 1.60
CA GLU A 486 -22.05 27.78 0.78
C GLU A 486 -22.46 29.06 1.54
N GLU A 487 -22.41 29.03 2.88
CA GLU A 487 -22.76 30.14 3.75
C GLU A 487 -21.82 31.33 3.53
N ARG A 488 -22.40 32.41 3.02
CA ARG A 488 -21.73 33.69 2.90
C ARG A 488 -21.66 34.37 4.26
N PRO A 489 -20.53 35.01 4.62
CA PRO A 489 -20.47 35.79 5.84
C PRO A 489 -21.57 36.84 5.84
N LEU A 490 -22.30 36.91 6.95
CA LEU A 490 -23.25 37.97 7.25
C LEU A 490 -22.44 39.26 7.44
N ASN A 491 -22.22 40.01 6.37
CA ASN A 491 -21.84 41.41 6.48
C ASN A 491 -22.95 42.24 5.86
N ASP A 492 -23.39 43.21 6.66
CA ASP A 492 -24.35 44.28 6.36
C ASP A 492 -24.11 45.01 5.03
#